data_AF-A0A914QAK6-F1
#
_entry.id   AF-A0A914QAK6-F1
#
_cell.length_a   1.000
_cell.length_b   1.000
_cell.length_c   1.000
_cell.angle_alpha   90.00
_cell.angle_beta   90.00
_cell.angle_gamma   90.00
#
_symmetry.space_group_name_H-M   'P 1'
#
loop_
_entity.id
_entity.type
_entity.pdbx_description
1 polymer ?
#
loop_
_entity_poly.entity_id
_entity_poly.type
_entity_poly.pdbx_seq_one_letter_code
_entity_poly.pdbx_strand_id
1 'polypeptide(L)'
;MSKFGDVLQENGHQVIVYQPDHDGIRNHNPSKAAHYTRINNKTVLYPIETEKQFLKHMWEERADDLIITARTMEFVEGIFIDACKNQLDDVEALEYLKSQNFDLGIAESFDNCGFGILHAIGLRKIISK
;
A
#
# COMPACT_ATOMS: atom_id res chain seq x y z
N MET A 1 2.74 -3.84 -7.91
CA MET A 1 2.73 -2.79 -8.95
C MET A 1 4.01 -2.53 -9.80
N SER A 2 5.23 -2.88 -9.37
CA SER A 2 6.49 -2.38 -9.97
C SER A 2 6.73 -2.64 -11.47
N LYS A 3 6.54 -3.88 -11.96
CA LYS A 3 6.72 -4.21 -13.39
C LYS A 3 5.78 -3.44 -14.32
N PHE A 4 4.58 -3.13 -13.83
CA PHE A 4 3.61 -2.37 -14.61
C PHE A 4 4.03 -0.91 -14.75
N GLY A 5 4.57 -0.33 -13.66
CA GLY A 5 5.17 1.00 -13.71
C GLY A 5 6.38 1.06 -14.65
N ASP A 6 7.24 0.03 -14.65
CA ASP A 6 8.37 -0.07 -15.59
C ASP A 6 7.91 -0.01 -17.05
N VAL A 7 6.92 -0.83 -17.43
CA VAL A 7 6.40 -0.87 -18.81
C VAL A 7 5.82 0.48 -19.23
N LEU A 8 5.06 1.15 -18.36
CA LEU A 8 4.51 2.48 -18.67
C LEU A 8 5.62 3.51 -18.87
N GLN A 9 6.65 3.48 -18.03
CA GLN A 9 7.76 4.41 -18.15
C GLN A 9 8.63 4.15 -19.39
N GLU A 10 8.88 2.88 -19.72
CA GLU A 10 9.57 2.48 -20.97
C GLU A 10 8.83 2.96 -22.22
N ASN A 11 7.50 3.14 -22.15
CA ASN A 11 6.67 3.67 -23.22
C ASN A 11 6.48 5.21 -23.15
N GLY A 12 7.28 5.91 -22.35
CA GLY A 12 7.34 7.37 -22.32
C GLY A 12 6.36 8.05 -21.35
N HIS A 13 5.70 7.31 -20.47
CA HIS A 13 4.83 7.88 -19.43
C HIS A 13 5.64 8.27 -18.18
N GLN A 14 5.25 9.37 -17.52
CA GLN A 14 5.76 9.70 -16.19
C GLN A 14 4.96 8.90 -15.15
N VAL A 15 5.66 8.10 -14.36
CA VAL A 15 5.02 7.18 -13.41
C VAL A 15 5.60 7.40 -12.02
N ILE A 16 4.71 7.56 -11.05
CA ILE A 16 5.03 7.50 -9.63
C ILE A 16 4.40 6.23 -9.06
N VAL A 17 5.23 5.39 -8.44
CA VAL A 17 4.75 4.25 -7.67
C VAL A 17 4.76 4.64 -6.20
N TYR A 18 3.56 4.87 -5.67
CA TYR A 18 3.35 5.10 -4.25
C TYR A 18 3.21 3.76 -3.52
N GLN A 19 3.99 3.59 -2.46
CA GLN A 19 3.91 2.42 -1.59
C GLN A 19 4.23 2.85 -0.16
N PRO A 20 3.39 2.50 0.83
CA PRO A 20 3.70 2.73 2.23
C PRO A 20 4.96 1.95 2.67
N ASP A 21 5.77 2.56 3.53
CA ASP A 21 6.89 1.86 4.17
C ASP A 21 6.35 0.97 5.30
N HIS A 22 6.48 -0.34 5.14
CA HIS A 22 6.00 -1.32 6.12
C HIS A 22 7.09 -1.78 7.09
N ASP A 23 8.37 -1.72 6.70
CA ASP A 23 9.38 -2.54 7.36
C ASP A 23 10.56 -1.70 7.89
N GLY A 24 10.67 -0.42 7.49
CA GLY A 24 11.88 0.38 7.69
C GLY A 24 13.12 -0.22 6.97
N ILE A 25 12.95 -1.31 6.21
CA ILE A 25 13.97 -1.93 5.37
C ILE A 25 14.09 -1.08 4.11
N ARG A 26 14.90 -0.02 4.23
CA ARG A 26 15.15 1.00 3.19
C ARG A 26 15.75 0.48 1.87
N ASN A 27 15.98 -0.81 1.70
CA ASN A 27 16.95 -1.31 0.73
C ASN A 27 16.41 -2.16 -0.43
N HIS A 28 15.10 -2.34 -0.58
CA HIS A 28 14.57 -3.01 -1.77
C HIS A 28 13.78 -2.04 -2.62
N ASN A 29 14.34 -1.55 -3.72
CA ASN A 29 13.58 -0.81 -4.73
C ASN A 29 13.00 -1.81 -5.75
N PRO A 30 11.68 -2.09 -5.71
CA PRO A 30 11.14 -3.20 -6.48
C PRO A 30 10.99 -2.90 -7.97
N SER A 31 11.22 -1.66 -8.44
CA SER A 31 11.42 -1.37 -9.87
C SER A 31 12.77 -0.71 -10.14
N LYS A 32 13.25 -0.93 -11.37
CA LYS A 32 14.54 -0.47 -11.87
C LYS A 32 14.46 0.90 -12.55
N ALA A 33 13.25 1.36 -12.89
CA ALA A 33 13.05 2.56 -13.71
C ALA A 33 12.11 3.60 -13.06
N ALA A 34 11.03 3.20 -12.39
CA ALA A 34 10.01 4.12 -11.87
C ALA A 34 10.55 5.12 -10.84
N HIS A 35 10.13 6.39 -10.92
CA HIS A 35 10.34 7.34 -9.82
C HIS A 35 9.53 6.88 -8.60
N TYR A 36 10.23 6.37 -7.60
CA TYR A 36 9.62 5.93 -6.34
C TYR A 36 9.60 7.07 -5.35
N THR A 37 8.42 7.59 -5.07
CA THR A 37 8.22 8.41 -3.88
C THR A 37 7.67 7.51 -2.78
N ARG A 38 8.57 7.09 -1.90
CA ARG A 38 8.21 6.50 -0.60
C ARG A 38 8.01 7.64 0.35
N ILE A 39 6.79 7.78 0.84
CA ILE A 39 6.51 8.79 1.84
C ILE A 39 6.45 8.07 3.19
N ASN A 40 7.15 8.65 4.16
CA ASN A 40 7.40 8.08 5.47
C ASN A 40 6.06 7.89 6.17
N ASN A 41 5.53 6.68 6.10
CA ASN A 41 4.43 6.33 6.98
C ASN A 41 5.00 6.35 8.40
N LYS A 42 4.34 7.05 9.32
CA LYS A 42 4.54 6.78 10.75
C LYS A 42 4.14 5.34 10.94
N THR A 43 5.13 4.44 10.91
CA THR A 43 4.90 3.00 10.96
C THR A 43 4.08 2.72 12.21
N VAL A 44 2.87 2.19 12.06
CA VAL A 44 2.29 1.38 13.11
C VAL A 44 3.21 0.16 13.17
N LEU A 45 4.21 0.26 14.03
CA LEU A 45 5.07 -0.85 14.40
C LEU A 45 4.16 -1.86 15.09
N TYR A 46 3.55 -2.75 14.31
CA TYR A 46 3.26 -4.06 14.83
C TYR A 46 4.61 -4.64 15.25
N PRO A 47 4.77 -5.10 16.50
CA PRO A 47 6.03 -5.66 16.92
C PRO A 47 6.44 -6.76 15.94
N ILE A 48 7.69 -6.75 15.48
CA ILE A 48 8.22 -7.70 14.48
C ILE A 48 7.99 -9.16 14.91
N GLU A 49 7.97 -9.41 16.22
CA GLU A 49 7.58 -10.70 16.81
C GLU A 49 6.12 -11.08 16.47
N THR A 50 5.19 -10.14 16.53
CA THR A 50 3.76 -10.34 16.26
C THR A 50 3.52 -10.60 14.78
N GLU A 51 4.24 -9.91 13.89
CA GLU A 51 4.17 -10.13 12.44
C GLU A 51 4.74 -11.50 12.05
N LYS A 52 5.92 -11.89 12.56
CA LYS A 52 6.51 -13.21 12.27
C LYS A 52 5.68 -14.37 12.82
N GLN A 53 5.12 -14.21 14.01
CA GLN A 53 4.22 -15.21 14.58
C GLN A 53 2.94 -15.30 13.76
N PHE A 54 2.35 -14.16 13.40
CA PHE A 54 1.17 -14.09 12.56
C PHE A 54 1.37 -14.73 11.18
N LEU A 55 2.42 -14.36 10.44
CA LEU A 55 2.71 -14.93 9.11
C LEU A 55 2.95 -16.44 9.16
N LYS A 56 3.63 -16.92 10.20
CA LYS A 56 3.84 -18.35 10.41
C LYS A 56 2.52 -19.09 10.64
N HIS A 57 1.62 -18.50 11.45
CA HIS A 57 0.34 -19.14 11.77
C HIS A 57 -0.65 -19.02 10.60
N MET A 58 -0.68 -17.90 9.86
CA MET A 58 -1.56 -17.74 8.70
C MET A 58 -1.40 -18.81 7.62
N TRP A 59 -0.16 -19.26 7.37
CA TRP A 59 0.12 -20.24 6.31
C TRP A 59 -0.02 -21.70 6.77
N GLU A 60 0.06 -21.93 8.09
CA GLU A 60 -0.03 -23.26 8.71
C GLU A 60 -1.46 -23.56 9.22
N GLU A 61 -2.24 -22.53 9.54
CA GLU A 61 -3.62 -22.66 10.03
C GLU A 61 -4.57 -23.10 8.92
N ARG A 62 -5.35 -24.15 9.21
CA ARG A 62 -6.45 -24.59 8.35
C ARG A 62 -7.65 -23.67 8.61
N ALA A 63 -8.32 -23.24 7.55
CA ALA A 63 -9.52 -22.40 7.62
C ALA A 63 -10.79 -23.17 8.03
N ASP A 64 -10.66 -24.32 8.71
CA ASP A 64 -11.77 -25.18 9.10
C ASP A 64 -12.43 -24.76 10.42
N ASP A 65 -11.75 -23.94 11.24
CA ASP A 65 -12.35 -23.31 12.42
C ASP A 65 -12.85 -21.88 12.08
N LEU A 66 -14.17 -21.71 12.07
CA LEU A 66 -14.84 -20.43 11.78
C LEU A 66 -14.54 -19.34 12.81
N ILE A 67 -14.28 -19.68 14.08
CA ILE A 67 -13.99 -18.70 15.15
C ILE A 67 -12.58 -18.18 14.99
N ILE A 68 -11.61 -19.08 14.76
CA ILE A 68 -10.22 -18.69 14.51
C ILE A 68 -10.15 -17.86 13.22
N THR A 69 -10.81 -18.33 12.16
CA THR A 69 -10.88 -17.60 10.89
C THR A 69 -11.45 -16.18 11.07
N ALA A 70 -12.55 -16.04 11.81
CA ALA A 70 -13.16 -14.73 12.08
C ALA A 70 -12.22 -13.78 12.84
N ARG A 71 -11.53 -14.27 13.88
CA ARG A 71 -10.56 -13.47 14.65
C ARG A 71 -9.35 -13.07 13.80
N THR A 72 -8.86 -13.97 12.96
CA THR A 72 -7.78 -13.68 12.02
C THR A 72 -8.20 -12.61 11.01
N MET A 73 -9.43 -12.69 10.48
CA MET A 73 -9.97 -11.64 9.61
C MET A 73 -10.10 -10.30 10.31
N GLU A 74 -10.60 -10.25 11.55
CA GLU A 74 -10.71 -9.03 12.35
C GLU A 74 -9.32 -8.40 12.61
N PHE A 75 -8.32 -9.22 12.91
CA PHE A 75 -6.94 -8.76 13.09
C PHE A 75 -6.34 -8.19 11.80
N VAL A 76 -6.52 -8.88 10.68
CA VAL A 76 -6.07 -8.43 9.36
C VAL A 76 -6.76 -7.13 8.96
N GLU A 77 -8.08 -7.05 9.16
CA GLU A 77 -8.85 -5.84 8.92
C GLU A 77 -8.29 -4.66 9.72
N GLY A 78 -7.98 -4.87 11.00
CA GLY A 78 -7.34 -3.85 11.84
C GLY A 78 -6.03 -3.33 11.26
N ILE A 79 -5.16 -4.22 10.76
CA ILE A 79 -3.90 -3.85 10.09
C ILE A 79 -4.17 -2.95 8.88
N PHE A 80 -5.10 -3.34 8.00
CA PHE A 80 -5.43 -2.56 6.81
C PHE A 80 -6.05 -1.21 7.15
N ILE A 81 -6.96 -1.15 8.13
CA ILE A 81 -7.58 0.10 8.59
C ILE A 81 -6.53 1.07 9.09
N ASP A 82 -5.63 0.61 9.96
CA ASP A 82 -4.60 1.47 10.54
C ASP A 82 -3.57 1.90 9.49
N ALA A 83 -3.15 0.99 8.61
CA ALA A 83 -2.29 1.34 7.48
C ALA A 83 -2.93 2.38 6.55
N CYS A 84 -4.22 2.27 6.26
CA CYS A 84 -4.94 3.27 5.46
C CYS A 84 -5.03 4.63 6.16
N LYS A 85 -5.39 4.64 7.45
CA LYS A 85 -5.50 5.89 8.23
C LYS A 85 -4.18 6.63 8.25
N ASN A 86 -3.06 5.96 8.53
CA ASN A 86 -1.75 6.61 8.56
C ASN A 86 -1.39 7.27 7.23
N GLN A 87 -1.71 6.63 6.10
CA GLN A 87 -1.44 7.18 4.77
C GLN A 87 -2.34 8.40 4.46
N LEU A 88 -3.61 8.36 4.89
CA LEU A 88 -4.55 9.45 4.68
C LEU A 88 -4.32 10.63 5.65
N ASP A 89 -3.75 10.37 6.82
CA ASP A 89 -3.39 11.39 7.80
C ASP A 89 -2.05 12.08 7.48
N ASP A 90 -1.28 11.54 6.53
CA ASP A 90 -0.04 12.15 6.04
C ASP A 90 -0.35 13.27 5.02
N VAL A 91 -0.65 14.46 5.55
CA VAL A 91 -0.96 15.66 4.75
C VAL A 91 0.20 16.05 3.82
N GLU A 92 1.45 15.89 4.25
CA GLU A 92 2.61 16.21 3.43
C GLU A 92 2.69 15.27 2.22
N ALA A 93 2.43 13.97 2.44
CA ALA A 93 2.31 12.99 1.38
C ALA A 93 1.25 13.36 0.34
N LEU A 94 0.05 13.67 0.83
CA LEU A 94 -1.09 13.96 -0.03
C LEU A 94 -0.89 15.24 -0.83
N GLU A 95 -0.35 16.30 -0.21
CA GLU A 95 -0.06 17.55 -0.92
C GLU A 95 1.06 17.37 -1.96
N TYR A 96 2.10 16.58 -1.65
CA TYR A 96 3.10 16.21 -2.64
C TYR A 96 2.47 15.48 -3.83
N LEU A 97 1.68 14.43 -3.58
CA LEU A 97 1.04 13.65 -4.64
C LEU A 97 0.09 14.51 -5.48
N LYS A 98 -0.69 15.36 -4.84
CA LYS A 98 -1.59 16.31 -5.51
C LYS A 98 -0.83 17.30 -6.41
N SER A 99 0.34 17.77 -5.97
CA SER A 99 1.18 18.69 -6.76
C SER A 99 1.71 18.08 -8.07
N GLN A 100 1.71 16.75 -8.21
CA GLN A 100 2.17 16.07 -9.41
C GLN A 100 1.14 16.12 -10.56
N ASN A 101 -0.11 16.51 -10.30
CA ASN A 101 -1.16 16.69 -11.32
C ASN A 101 -1.38 15.46 -12.21
N PHE A 102 -1.57 14.28 -11.59
CA PHE A 102 -1.80 13.03 -12.32
C PHE A 102 -3.06 13.09 -13.22
N ASP A 103 -3.00 12.40 -14.34
CA ASP A 103 -4.11 12.22 -15.29
C ASP A 103 -4.79 10.84 -15.15
N LEU A 104 -4.08 9.86 -14.59
CA LEU A 104 -4.55 8.50 -14.34
C LEU A 104 -4.01 7.95 -13.02
N GLY A 105 -4.91 7.37 -12.22
CA GLY A 105 -4.57 6.63 -11.01
C GLY A 105 -4.80 5.15 -11.21
N ILE A 106 -3.94 4.33 -10.61
CA ILE A 106 -4.05 2.88 -10.63
C ILE A 106 -3.94 2.39 -9.20
N ALA A 107 -4.98 1.74 -8.71
CA ALA A 107 -5.04 1.17 -7.38
C ALA A 107 -5.08 -0.36 -7.46
N GLU A 108 -4.35 -1.01 -6.56
CA GLU A 108 -4.34 -2.46 -6.44
C GLU A 108 -5.54 -2.92 -5.61
N SER A 109 -6.28 -3.92 -6.07
CA SER A 109 -7.57 -4.32 -5.49
C SER A 109 -7.45 -4.89 -4.07
N PHE A 110 -6.26 -5.39 -3.72
CA PHE A 110 -5.96 -5.88 -2.38
C PHE A 110 -5.50 -4.77 -1.43
N ASP A 111 -5.18 -3.58 -1.93
CA ASP A 111 -4.87 -2.39 -1.14
C ASP A 111 -5.92 -1.31 -1.37
N ASN A 112 -6.99 -1.38 -0.56
CA ASN A 112 -8.10 -0.44 -0.66
C ASN A 112 -7.71 1.01 -0.33
N CYS A 113 -6.57 1.25 0.35
CA CYS A 113 -6.13 2.59 0.72
C CYS A 113 -5.84 3.44 -0.52
N GLY A 114 -5.33 2.82 -1.60
CA GLY A 114 -5.03 3.50 -2.85
C GLY A 114 -6.21 4.28 -3.42
N PHE A 115 -7.43 3.73 -3.37
CA PHE A 115 -8.63 4.44 -3.84
C PHE A 115 -8.92 5.69 -3.01
N GLY A 116 -8.76 5.60 -1.68
CA GLY A 116 -8.95 6.74 -0.77
C GLY A 116 -7.95 7.86 -1.03
N ILE A 117 -6.68 7.51 -1.23
CA ILE A 117 -5.59 8.47 -1.52
C ILE A 117 -5.85 9.18 -2.85
N LEU A 118 -6.17 8.43 -3.91
CA LEU A 118 -6.46 9.00 -5.24
C LEU A 118 -7.68 9.93 -5.19
N HIS A 119 -8.70 9.58 -4.41
CA HIS A 119 -9.84 10.46 -4.16
C HIS A 119 -9.45 11.73 -3.39
N ALA A 120 -8.63 11.60 -2.34
CA ALA A 120 -8.19 12.73 -1.50
C ALA A 120 -7.37 13.77 -2.28
N ILE A 121 -6.57 13.34 -3.26
CA ILE A 121 -5.83 14.25 -4.15
C ILE A 121 -6.68 14.80 -5.31
N GLY A 122 -7.96 14.43 -5.42
CA GLY A 122 -8.90 14.93 -6.42
C GLY A 122 -8.85 14.22 -7.78
N LEU A 123 -8.24 13.03 -7.85
CA LEU A 123 -8.13 12.29 -9.11
C LEU A 123 -9.40 11.50 -9.41
N ARG A 124 -9.95 11.67 -10.63
CA ARG A 124 -11.22 11.04 -11.02
C ARG A 124 -11.07 9.81 -11.91
N LYS A 125 -10.00 9.73 -12.70
CA LYS A 125 -9.75 8.60 -13.60
C LYS A 125 -8.93 7.57 -12.83
N ILE A 126 -9.60 6.54 -12.33
CA ILE A 126 -8.99 5.49 -11.53
C ILE A 126 -9.30 4.14 -12.16
N ILE A 127 -8.27 3.28 -12.29
CA ILE A 127 -8.39 1.90 -12.73
C ILE A 127 -7.97 0.99 -11.58
N SER A 128 -8.70 -0.12 -11.40
CA SER A 128 -8.41 -1.18 -10.44
C SER A 128 -7.66 -2.31 -11.14
N LYS A 129 -6.63 -2.84 -10.48
CA LYS A 129 -5.84 -3.99 -10.94
C LYS A 129 -5.71 -5.07 -9.87
#